data_AF-A0A4D7JHX3-F1
#
_entry.id   AF-A0A4D7JHX3-F1
#
_cell.length_a   1.000
_cell.length_b   1.000
_cell.length_c   1.000
_cell.angle_alpha   90.00
_cell.angle_beta   90.00
_cell.angle_gamma   90.00
#
_symmetry.space_group_name_H-M   'P 1'
#
loop_
_entity.id
_entity.type
_entity.pdbx_description
1 polymer ?
#
loop_
_entity_poly.entity_id
_entity_poly.type
_entity_poly.pdbx_seq_one_letter_code
_entity_poly.pdbx_strand_id
1 'polypeptide(L)'
;MYKSCHAPEEQDSVQQEEELVAENGSRYEEIEEDSISNDTTQQFYVSINTFLLEKGKIDVVDRTHEKLFEYDISDILVSADSVSNDDPTLDVDISMNLSDRGKMVSDILVDLVNPGEMSMNFTISSLMLEDFDVFSREATGYPLLYGDMYLKSETVVHNDSIKSQNEIVINNIKFGRRQQMIGPPVKFAMFLLKDKDKVVNIEMPIEGPVGESGSEIGKMIWDTFSGLLVKVASTPFKFIGAVLNVFDTDIKRIKYDYMDTTLTAHRQKQLDVLLKLEDHEEELKIDLIYYKDSLLERQEIAKYLVAEQLGVKEKKNYDKYEKRLRKRVERQLKSDTLSLEEACLRLADRESVDEMSAMLDSARFQSLRNYLVSQRDTTEIHLYMSKISAPNNEERKPRFEVKLGMKDDFIEEKYINKGKD
;
A
#
# COMPACT_ATOMS: atom_id res chain seq x y z
N MET A 1 -20.71 15.82 -45.63
CA MET A 1 -20.63 17.17 -46.24
C MET A 1 -19.17 17.59 -46.12
N TYR A 2 -18.33 17.29 -47.12
CA TYR A 2 -17.97 18.16 -48.26
C TYR A 2 -17.27 19.45 -47.79
N LYS A 3 -16.08 19.86 -48.23
CA LYS A 3 -15.20 19.43 -49.34
C LYS A 3 -13.84 20.14 -49.22
N SER A 4 -12.76 19.45 -49.59
CA SER A 4 -11.48 20.02 -50.05
C SER A 4 -11.63 20.65 -51.44
N CYS A 5 -10.83 21.66 -51.79
CA CYS A 5 -10.28 21.97 -53.13
C CYS A 5 -9.51 23.31 -53.08
N HIS A 6 -8.19 23.35 -53.34
CA HIS A 6 -7.50 23.49 -54.64
C HIS A 6 -7.47 24.92 -55.21
N ALA A 7 -6.23 25.39 -55.45
CA ALA A 7 -5.86 26.60 -56.17
C ALA A 7 -6.10 26.46 -57.69
N PRO A 8 -5.97 27.58 -58.43
CA PRO A 8 -5.19 27.52 -59.67
C PRO A 8 -4.27 28.74 -59.92
N GLU A 9 -3.17 28.46 -60.63
CA GLU A 9 -2.28 29.37 -61.40
C GLU A 9 -3.07 29.92 -62.65
N GLU A 10 -2.69 30.92 -63.47
CA GLU A 10 -1.40 31.45 -63.92
C GLU A 10 -1.65 32.72 -64.82
N GLN A 11 -0.55 33.43 -65.19
CA GLN A 11 -0.28 34.21 -66.43
C GLN A 11 -0.41 35.76 -66.52
N ASP A 12 0.77 36.40 -66.49
CA ASP A 12 1.44 37.27 -67.50
C ASP A 12 0.72 38.42 -68.23
N SER A 13 1.28 39.65 -68.16
CA SER A 13 2.18 40.22 -69.19
C SER A 13 2.40 41.77 -69.11
N VAL A 14 3.68 42.16 -69.02
CA VAL A 14 4.48 43.15 -69.81
C VAL A 14 3.99 44.60 -70.08
N GLN A 15 4.81 45.60 -69.70
CA GLN A 15 5.47 46.66 -70.53
C GLN A 15 6.09 47.74 -69.59
N GLN A 16 7.42 47.81 -69.37
CA GLN A 16 8.50 48.45 -70.16
C GLN A 16 8.35 49.97 -70.39
N GLU A 17 9.30 50.76 -69.84
CA GLU A 17 9.90 51.92 -70.50
C GLU A 17 11.35 52.14 -70.01
N GLU A 18 12.25 52.32 -70.99
CA GLU A 18 13.73 52.46 -70.95
C GLU A 18 14.18 53.80 -70.33
N GLU A 19 15.17 53.82 -69.44
CA GLU A 19 16.64 53.96 -69.64
C GLU A 19 17.13 55.38 -70.02
N LEU A 20 17.95 55.97 -69.14
CA LEU A 20 18.91 57.02 -69.49
C LEU A 20 20.20 56.82 -68.70
N VAL A 21 21.23 56.44 -69.44
CA VAL A 21 22.62 56.24 -69.03
C VAL A 21 23.32 57.59 -68.79
N ALA A 22 24.15 57.65 -67.76
CA ALA A 22 25.33 58.52 -67.76
C ALA A 22 26.51 57.79 -67.09
N GLU A 23 27.52 57.48 -67.92
CA GLU A 23 28.83 56.98 -67.53
C GLU A 23 29.60 58.00 -66.68
N ASN A 24 30.38 57.52 -65.72
CA ASN A 24 31.76 57.98 -65.54
C ASN A 24 32.53 56.95 -64.70
N GLY A 25 33.58 56.40 -65.30
CA GLY A 25 34.35 55.29 -64.74
C GLY A 25 35.40 55.69 -63.72
N SER A 26 35.96 54.68 -63.05
CA SER A 26 37.40 54.51 -62.89
C SER A 26 37.72 53.16 -62.24
N ARG A 27 38.53 52.38 -62.98
CA ARG A 27 39.65 51.56 -62.52
C ARG A 27 39.45 50.75 -61.22
N TYR A 28 39.15 49.46 -61.38
CA TYR A 28 39.38 48.45 -60.34
C TYR A 28 40.89 48.35 -60.06
N GLU A 29 41.32 48.77 -58.87
CA GLU A 29 42.55 48.28 -58.26
C GLU A 29 42.20 46.96 -57.55
N GLU A 30 42.89 45.89 -57.93
CA GLU A 30 42.93 44.62 -57.21
C GLU A 30 43.41 44.91 -55.77
N ILE A 31 42.51 44.79 -54.81
CA ILE A 31 42.89 44.70 -53.40
C ILE A 31 43.23 43.24 -53.16
N GLU A 32 44.49 42.98 -52.79
CA GLU A 32 44.98 41.68 -52.33
C GLU A 32 44.00 41.09 -51.32
N GLU A 33 43.57 39.84 -51.56
CA GLU A 33 42.90 39.04 -50.53
C GLU A 33 43.88 38.89 -49.37
N ASP A 34 43.72 39.72 -48.34
CA ASP A 34 44.16 39.39 -46.99
C ASP A 34 43.44 38.10 -46.62
N SER A 35 44.13 36.98 -46.82
CA SER A 35 43.75 35.68 -46.32
C SER A 35 43.60 35.80 -44.81
N ILE A 36 42.36 35.96 -44.34
CA ILE A 36 42.01 35.72 -42.95
C ILE A 36 42.28 34.24 -42.72
N SER A 37 43.40 33.94 -42.07
CA SER A 37 43.65 32.64 -41.49
C SER A 37 42.49 32.32 -40.56
N ASN A 38 41.62 31.39 -40.96
CA ASN A 38 40.72 30.71 -40.05
C ASN A 38 41.56 29.84 -39.12
N ASP A 39 42.21 30.47 -38.15
CA ASP A 39 42.90 29.78 -37.07
C ASP A 39 42.13 30.01 -35.76
N THR A 40 41.92 28.87 -35.10
CA THR A 40 41.46 28.67 -33.74
C THR A 40 39.95 28.84 -33.49
N THR A 41 39.27 27.70 -33.39
CA THR A 41 38.09 27.54 -32.52
C THR A 41 38.54 27.95 -31.11
N GLN A 42 38.36 29.23 -30.77
CA GLN A 42 38.77 29.75 -29.48
C GLN A 42 37.86 29.09 -28.43
N GLN A 43 38.37 28.05 -27.78
CA GLN A 43 37.68 27.34 -26.73
C GLN A 43 37.56 28.33 -25.55
N PHE A 44 36.35 28.83 -25.31
CA PHE A 44 36.11 29.72 -24.18
C PHE A 44 36.35 28.95 -22.89
N TYR A 45 37.34 29.39 -22.11
CA TYR A 45 37.59 28.86 -20.77
C TYR A 45 36.68 29.59 -19.79
N VAL A 46 35.76 28.85 -19.18
CA VAL A 46 34.88 29.36 -18.13
C VAL A 46 35.32 28.74 -16.81
N SER A 47 35.53 29.58 -15.81
CA SER A 47 35.70 29.12 -14.43
C SER A 47 34.85 29.97 -13.50
N ILE A 48 34.11 29.30 -12.62
CA ILE A 48 33.42 29.93 -11.51
C ILE A 48 34.15 29.43 -10.27
N ASN A 49 34.71 30.33 -9.47
CA ASN A 49 35.51 29.91 -8.31
C ASN A 49 34.62 29.49 -7.13
N THR A 50 33.58 30.26 -6.84
CA THR A 50 32.63 29.96 -5.76
C THR A 50 31.29 30.59 -6.12
N PHE A 51 30.20 29.88 -5.87
CA PHE A 51 28.84 30.45 -5.88
C PHE A 51 28.28 30.45 -4.46
N LEU A 52 27.72 31.57 -4.03
CA LEU A 52 27.07 31.70 -2.72
C LEU A 52 25.75 32.46 -2.86
N LEU A 53 24.67 31.82 -2.42
CA LEU A 53 23.36 32.43 -2.21
C LEU A 53 23.03 32.37 -0.73
N GLU A 54 22.74 33.51 -0.10
CA GLU A 54 22.37 33.57 1.31
C GLU A 54 20.97 34.17 1.48
N LYS A 55 20.21 33.65 2.44
CA LYS A 55 18.89 34.16 2.84
C LYS A 55 17.89 34.21 1.68
N GLY A 56 17.97 33.23 0.78
CA GLY A 56 16.96 33.08 -0.27
C GLY A 56 15.59 32.74 0.32
N LYS A 57 14.52 33.14 -0.39
CA LYS A 57 13.14 32.83 -0.04
C LYS A 57 12.37 32.43 -1.30
N ILE A 58 11.52 31.41 -1.18
CA ILE A 58 10.59 30.97 -2.21
C ILE A 58 9.21 30.82 -1.56
N ASP A 59 8.21 31.45 -2.16
CA ASP A 59 6.80 31.29 -1.79
C ASP A 59 6.12 30.44 -2.87
N VAL A 60 5.61 29.27 -2.48
CA VAL A 60 4.93 28.34 -3.38
C VAL A 60 3.42 28.51 -3.20
N VAL A 61 2.71 28.67 -4.31
CA VAL A 61 1.25 28.72 -4.33
C VAL A 61 0.73 27.82 -5.43
N ASP A 62 0.10 26.71 -5.05
CA ASP A 62 -0.56 25.78 -5.97
C ASP A 62 -2.08 25.95 -5.92
N ARG A 63 -2.67 26.22 -7.09
CA ARG A 63 -4.10 26.47 -7.31
C ARG A 63 -4.77 25.39 -8.15
N THR A 64 -4.07 24.28 -8.42
CA THR A 64 -4.59 23.17 -9.23
C THR A 64 -5.53 22.26 -8.45
N HIS A 65 -5.57 22.40 -7.13
CA HIS A 65 -6.38 21.61 -6.19
C HIS A 65 -7.63 22.36 -5.74
N GLU A 66 -8.61 21.63 -5.16
CA GLU A 66 -9.83 22.25 -4.63
C GLU A 66 -9.55 23.26 -3.51
N LYS A 67 -8.53 22.97 -2.70
CA LYS A 67 -8.00 23.87 -1.66
C LYS A 67 -6.67 24.45 -2.11
N LEU A 68 -6.46 25.71 -1.75
CA LEU A 68 -5.18 26.38 -1.96
C LEU A 68 -4.08 25.67 -1.15
N PHE A 69 -2.96 25.36 -1.79
CA PHE A 69 -1.74 24.96 -1.13
C PHE A 69 -0.76 26.14 -1.17
N GLU A 70 -0.36 26.62 0.00
CA GLU A 70 0.66 27.65 0.18
C GLU A 70 1.80 27.06 1.01
N TYR A 71 3.03 27.32 0.60
CA TYR A 71 4.21 26.78 1.29
C TYR A 71 5.38 27.75 1.24
N ASP A 72 5.89 28.12 2.40
CA ASP A 72 7.05 29.00 2.55
C ASP A 72 8.34 28.18 2.62
N ILE A 73 9.32 28.55 1.81
CA ILE A 73 10.71 28.06 1.89
C ILE A 73 11.59 29.28 2.15
N SER A 74 12.38 29.23 3.21
CA SER A 74 13.14 30.39 3.67
C SER A 74 14.54 30.02 4.14
N ASP A 75 15.35 31.05 4.41
CA ASP A 75 16.75 30.91 4.82
C ASP A 75 17.54 29.98 3.90
N ILE A 76 17.25 30.04 2.59
CA ILE A 76 17.95 29.23 1.59
C ILE A 76 19.40 29.69 1.54
N LEU A 77 20.30 28.77 1.85
CA LEU A 77 21.74 28.89 1.71
C LEU A 77 22.19 27.89 0.65
N VAL A 78 22.83 28.38 -0.42
CA VAL A 78 23.46 27.55 -1.44
C VAL A 78 24.93 27.92 -1.50
N SER A 79 25.81 26.95 -1.36
CA SER A 79 27.23 27.10 -1.65
C SER A 79 27.65 26.08 -2.69
N ALA A 80 28.36 26.53 -3.72
CA ALA A 80 28.94 25.63 -4.69
C ALA A 80 30.42 25.94 -4.91
N ASP A 81 31.21 24.88 -5.06
CA ASP A 81 32.66 24.92 -5.24
C ASP A 81 33.06 25.36 -6.66
N SER A 82 34.36 25.42 -6.91
CA SER A 82 34.88 25.88 -8.18
C SER A 82 34.56 24.90 -9.30
N VAL A 83 33.95 25.37 -10.39
CA VAL A 83 33.81 24.59 -11.63
C VAL A 83 34.65 25.20 -12.73
N SER A 84 35.30 24.35 -13.52
CA SER A 84 36.11 24.76 -14.65
C SER A 84 35.91 23.82 -15.84
N ASN A 85 36.42 24.18 -17.01
CA ASN A 85 36.44 23.27 -18.15
C ASN A 85 37.30 22.00 -17.91
N ASP A 86 38.24 22.03 -16.94
CA ASP A 86 39.15 20.91 -16.65
C ASP A 86 38.54 19.91 -15.64
N ASP A 87 37.64 20.39 -14.76
CA ASP A 87 36.82 19.59 -13.87
C ASP A 87 35.38 20.12 -13.93
N PRO A 88 34.50 19.46 -14.71
CA PRO A 88 33.12 19.89 -14.88
C PRO A 88 32.22 19.44 -13.73
N THR A 89 32.75 18.76 -12.71
CA THR A 89 31.99 18.33 -11.54
C THR A 89 31.69 19.55 -10.67
N LEU A 90 30.42 19.79 -10.39
CA LEU A 90 29.98 20.82 -9.48
C LEU A 90 29.45 20.16 -8.20
N ASP A 91 30.08 20.52 -7.07
CA ASP A 91 29.61 20.19 -5.74
C ASP A 91 28.76 21.35 -5.19
N VAL A 92 27.54 21.04 -4.75
CA VAL A 92 26.55 22.00 -4.28
C VAL A 92 25.95 21.56 -2.95
N ASP A 93 26.22 22.34 -1.93
CA ASP A 93 25.55 22.27 -0.64
C ASP A 93 24.33 23.19 -0.62
N ILE A 94 23.20 22.65 -0.16
CA ILE A 94 21.95 23.40 0.02
C ILE A 94 21.43 23.19 1.44
N SER A 95 21.06 24.27 2.11
CA SER A 95 20.23 24.18 3.32
C SER A 95 19.09 25.19 3.27
N MET A 96 17.93 24.80 3.80
CA MET A 96 16.73 25.65 3.80
C MET A 96 15.79 25.28 4.95
N ASN A 97 15.01 26.25 5.39
CA ASN A 97 13.86 26.05 6.26
C ASN A 97 12.61 25.80 5.41
N LEU A 98 11.80 24.84 5.81
CA LEU A 98 10.57 24.43 5.17
C LEU A 98 9.39 24.71 6.10
N SER A 99 8.51 25.64 5.71
CA SER A 99 7.40 26.08 6.54
C SER A 99 7.89 26.54 7.93
N ASP A 100 7.16 26.24 8.99
CA ASP A 100 7.45 26.73 10.35
C ASP A 100 8.62 26.02 11.05
N ARG A 101 8.78 24.70 10.84
CA ARG A 101 9.73 23.87 11.62
C ARG A 101 10.59 22.93 10.79
N GLY A 102 10.21 22.68 9.55
CA GLY A 102 10.92 21.74 8.69
C GLY A 102 12.29 22.28 8.29
N LYS A 103 13.25 21.38 8.07
CA LYS A 103 14.58 21.72 7.54
C LYS A 103 15.00 20.71 6.51
N MET A 104 15.57 21.20 5.42
CA MET A 104 16.23 20.38 4.41
C MET A 104 17.71 20.73 4.35
N VAL A 105 18.55 19.71 4.28
CA VAL A 105 19.96 19.82 3.93
C VAL A 105 20.22 18.84 2.79
N SER A 106 20.97 19.27 1.78
CA SER A 106 21.32 18.49 0.61
C SER A 106 22.77 18.72 0.21
N ASP A 107 23.38 17.66 -0.30
CA ASP A 107 24.68 17.59 -0.94
C ASP A 107 24.45 17.04 -2.35
N ILE A 108 24.90 17.76 -3.37
CA ILE A 108 24.66 17.43 -4.78
C ILE A 108 25.98 17.47 -5.53
N LEU A 109 26.32 16.36 -6.18
CA LEU A 109 27.40 16.30 -7.16
C LEU A 109 26.78 16.13 -8.54
N VAL A 110 27.10 17.02 -9.48
CA VAL A 110 26.59 16.97 -10.86
C VAL A 110 27.73 17.18 -11.86
N ASP A 111 27.77 16.35 -12.90
CA ASP A 111 28.63 16.60 -14.06
C ASP A 111 27.95 17.63 -14.98
N LEU A 112 28.52 18.83 -15.09
CA LEU A 112 27.94 19.88 -15.94
C LEU A 112 28.02 19.57 -17.44
N VAL A 113 28.89 18.66 -17.87
CA VAL A 113 28.97 18.16 -19.26
C VAL A 113 27.93 17.07 -19.48
N ASN A 114 27.67 16.22 -18.47
CA ASN A 114 26.67 15.16 -18.51
C ASN A 114 25.68 15.27 -17.34
N PRO A 115 24.68 16.17 -17.38
CA PRO A 115 23.77 16.38 -16.25
C PRO A 115 22.92 15.16 -15.85
N GLY A 116 22.82 14.17 -16.74
CA GLY A 116 22.23 12.86 -16.44
C GLY A 116 23.11 11.95 -15.56
N GLU A 117 24.30 12.44 -15.17
CA GLU A 117 25.19 11.86 -14.17
C GLU A 117 25.22 12.79 -12.96
N MET A 118 24.46 12.44 -11.93
CA MET A 118 24.44 13.19 -10.68
C MET A 118 24.21 12.28 -9.49
N SER A 119 24.72 12.70 -8.33
CA SER A 119 24.32 12.14 -7.04
C SER A 119 23.77 13.24 -6.16
N MET A 120 22.69 12.94 -5.44
CA MET A 120 22.06 13.85 -4.50
C MET A 120 21.75 13.09 -3.22
N ASN A 121 22.32 13.56 -2.12
CA ASN A 121 21.97 13.12 -0.79
C ASN A 121 21.21 14.23 -0.11
N PHE A 122 20.02 13.96 0.42
CA PHE A 122 19.30 14.96 1.17
C PHE A 122 18.63 14.38 2.40
N THR A 123 18.48 15.23 3.40
CA THR A 123 17.74 14.94 4.63
C THR A 123 16.73 16.04 4.86
N ILE A 124 15.48 15.63 5.06
CA ILE A 124 14.40 16.47 5.54
C ILE A 124 14.09 16.06 6.97
N SER A 125 14.08 17.02 7.89
CA SER A 125 13.74 16.80 9.30
C SER A 125 12.57 17.67 9.72
N SER A 126 11.74 17.14 10.61
CA SER A 126 10.58 17.84 11.18
C SER A 126 9.60 18.39 10.14
N LEU A 127 9.41 17.66 9.02
CA LEU A 127 8.43 18.06 8.02
C LEU A 127 7.02 17.87 8.58
N MET A 128 6.23 18.92 8.56
CA MET A 128 4.86 18.91 9.06
C MET A 128 3.95 18.34 7.98
N LEU A 129 3.43 17.14 8.20
CA LEU A 129 2.63 16.44 7.20
C LEU A 129 1.29 17.15 6.96
N GLU A 130 0.75 17.85 7.97
CA GLU A 130 -0.49 18.62 7.86
C GLU A 130 -0.44 19.70 6.78
N ASP A 131 0.74 20.22 6.46
CA ASP A 131 0.95 21.18 5.36
C ASP A 131 0.57 20.56 3.99
N PHE A 132 0.62 19.22 3.90
CA PHE A 132 0.32 18.45 2.69
C PHE A 132 -1.08 17.80 2.71
N ASP A 133 -1.97 18.23 3.61
CA ASP A 133 -3.35 17.73 3.73
C ASP A 133 -4.13 17.79 2.40
N VAL A 134 -3.91 18.83 1.59
CA VAL A 134 -4.56 19.00 0.27
C VAL A 134 -4.29 17.79 -0.62
N PHE A 135 -3.03 17.38 -0.74
CA PHE A 135 -2.63 16.21 -1.53
C PHE A 135 -3.13 14.90 -0.91
N SER A 136 -3.08 14.77 0.41
CA SER A 136 -3.54 13.56 1.11
C SER A 136 -5.03 13.29 0.86
N ARG A 137 -5.87 14.33 0.90
CA ARG A 137 -7.30 14.23 0.61
C ARG A 137 -7.58 13.75 -0.80
N GLU A 138 -6.90 14.30 -1.79
CA GLU A 138 -7.11 13.94 -3.19
C GLU A 138 -6.58 12.55 -3.52
N ALA A 139 -5.45 12.15 -2.92
CA ALA A 139 -4.82 10.87 -3.21
C ALA A 139 -5.45 9.70 -2.44
N THR A 140 -5.96 9.94 -1.22
CA THR A 140 -6.42 8.88 -0.30
C THR A 140 -7.86 9.03 0.18
N GLY A 141 -8.48 10.20 -0.04
CA GLY A 141 -9.78 10.53 0.54
C GLY A 141 -9.74 10.81 2.04
N TYR A 142 -8.58 10.78 2.68
CA TYR A 142 -8.40 11.08 4.10
C TYR A 142 -7.71 12.43 4.30
N PRO A 143 -8.23 13.29 5.20
CA PRO A 143 -7.49 14.44 5.69
C PRO A 143 -6.25 14.00 6.45
N LEU A 144 -5.16 14.74 6.35
CA LEU A 144 -4.05 14.59 7.27
C LEU A 144 -4.09 15.73 8.30
N LEU A 145 -4.25 15.37 9.58
CA LEU A 145 -4.48 16.33 10.65
C LEU A 145 -3.19 16.78 11.32
N TYR A 146 -2.23 15.86 11.47
CA TYR A 146 -0.88 16.15 11.93
C TYR A 146 0.05 14.96 11.68
N GLY A 147 1.35 15.23 11.66
CA GLY A 147 2.40 14.23 11.75
C GLY A 147 3.76 14.84 11.47
N ASP A 148 4.82 14.32 12.10
CA ASP A 148 6.18 14.78 11.88
C ASP A 148 6.94 13.74 11.05
N MET A 149 7.40 14.12 9.87
CA MET A 149 8.18 13.26 8.99
C MET A 149 9.66 13.64 8.97
N TYR A 150 10.49 12.61 9.06
CA TYR A 150 11.89 12.63 8.71
C TYR A 150 12.07 11.79 7.43
N LEU A 151 12.84 12.30 6.49
CA LEU A 151 13.20 11.60 5.25
C LEU A 151 14.70 11.75 5.05
N LYS A 152 15.39 10.63 4.87
CA LYS A 152 16.75 10.59 4.35
C LYS A 152 16.72 9.92 2.98
N SER A 153 17.34 10.54 1.99
CA SER A 153 17.43 10.02 0.63
C SER A 153 18.86 10.00 0.16
N GLU A 154 19.26 8.87 -0.44
CA GLU A 154 20.51 8.70 -1.17
C GLU A 154 20.15 8.40 -2.63
N THR A 155 20.39 9.34 -3.51
CA THR A 155 19.93 9.30 -4.91
C THR A 155 21.09 9.38 -5.87
N VAL A 156 21.09 8.51 -6.87
CA VAL A 156 22.00 8.56 -8.02
C VAL A 156 21.16 8.57 -9.29
N VAL A 157 21.53 9.44 -10.22
CA VAL A 157 21.04 9.44 -11.59
C VAL A 157 22.19 9.03 -12.48
N HIS A 158 21.95 8.04 -13.33
CA HIS A 158 22.91 7.52 -14.29
C HIS A 158 22.18 7.19 -15.59
N ASN A 159 22.66 7.70 -16.73
CA ASN A 159 22.00 7.54 -18.03
C ASN A 159 20.48 7.82 -17.99
N ASP A 160 20.08 8.95 -17.42
CA ASP A 160 18.67 9.38 -17.29
C ASP A 160 17.79 8.38 -16.52
N SER A 161 18.39 7.53 -15.67
CA SER A 161 17.68 6.63 -14.76
C SER A 161 18.00 7.02 -13.34
N ILE A 162 16.95 7.25 -12.54
CA ILE A 162 17.06 7.50 -11.11
C ILE A 162 17.08 6.18 -10.34
N LYS A 163 17.95 6.13 -9.34
CA LYS A 163 17.93 5.13 -8.27
C LYS A 163 18.08 5.84 -6.94
N SER A 164 17.06 5.73 -6.10
CA SER A 164 16.95 6.44 -4.84
C SER A 164 16.60 5.48 -3.71
N GLN A 165 17.39 5.51 -2.64
CA GLN A 165 17.10 4.81 -1.39
C GLN A 165 16.52 5.81 -0.41
N ASN A 166 15.28 5.58 0.02
CA ASN A 166 14.56 6.51 0.89
C ASN A 166 14.23 5.85 2.22
N GLU A 167 14.70 6.43 3.31
CA GLU A 167 14.35 6.08 4.68
C GLU A 167 13.39 7.14 5.22
N ILE A 168 12.15 6.73 5.48
CA ILE A 168 11.09 7.61 5.95
C ILE A 168 10.70 7.19 7.36
N VAL A 169 10.76 8.13 8.29
CA VAL A 169 10.29 7.95 9.67
C VAL A 169 9.16 8.94 9.92
N ILE A 170 8.00 8.44 10.32
CA ILE A 170 6.84 9.27 10.62
C ILE A 170 6.43 9.07 12.07
N ASN A 171 6.36 10.19 12.80
CA ASN A 171 5.90 10.23 14.17
C ASN A 171 4.49 10.80 14.25
N ASN A 172 3.68 10.23 15.15
CA ASN A 172 2.39 10.77 15.52
C ASN A 172 1.42 11.01 14.35
N ILE A 173 1.49 10.25 13.26
CA ILE A 173 0.58 10.48 12.14
C ILE A 173 -0.89 10.30 12.55
N LYS A 174 -1.73 11.27 12.21
CA LYS A 174 -3.18 11.18 12.38
C LYS A 174 -3.95 11.61 11.13
N PHE A 175 -4.82 10.72 10.70
CA PHE A 175 -5.80 10.99 9.67
C PHE A 175 -7.12 11.45 10.28
N GLY A 176 -7.84 12.30 9.55
CA GLY A 176 -9.22 12.64 9.87
C GLY A 176 -10.20 11.54 9.46
N ARG A 177 -11.49 11.90 9.42
CA ARG A 177 -12.55 11.03 8.89
C ARG A 177 -12.47 10.95 7.38
N ARG A 178 -12.83 9.80 6.82
CA ARG A 178 -12.87 9.61 5.37
C ARG A 178 -13.86 10.59 4.72
N GLN A 179 -13.41 11.29 3.68
CA GLN A 179 -14.24 12.20 2.89
C GLN A 179 -14.61 11.61 1.53
N GLN A 180 -13.73 10.80 0.94
CA GLN A 180 -13.94 10.17 -0.36
C GLN A 180 -13.50 8.69 -0.34
N MET A 181 -14.23 7.85 -1.07
CA MET A 181 -13.94 6.41 -1.18
C MET A 181 -12.93 6.13 -2.30
N ILE A 182 -11.74 6.73 -2.20
CA ILE A 182 -10.66 6.64 -3.18
C ILE A 182 -9.35 6.18 -2.52
N GLY A 183 -8.35 5.85 -3.35
CA GLY A 183 -6.99 5.55 -2.90
C GLY A 183 -6.81 4.23 -2.15
N PRO A 184 -5.56 3.92 -1.74
CA PRO A 184 -5.25 2.74 -0.93
C PRO A 184 -5.85 2.86 0.48
N PRO A 185 -5.92 1.76 1.25
CA PRO A 185 -6.37 1.77 2.65
C PRO A 185 -5.30 2.39 3.57
N VAL A 186 -4.99 3.67 3.37
CA VAL A 186 -3.87 4.36 3.99
C VAL A 186 -3.94 4.33 5.50
N LYS A 187 -5.13 4.58 6.08
CA LYS A 187 -5.30 4.61 7.53
C LYS A 187 -4.99 3.24 8.15
N PHE A 188 -5.54 2.18 7.56
CA PHE A 188 -5.30 0.81 8.02
C PHE A 188 -3.84 0.37 7.83
N ALA A 189 -3.25 0.64 6.67
CA ALA A 189 -1.87 0.32 6.39
C ALA A 189 -0.91 1.07 7.34
N MET A 190 -1.15 2.35 7.59
CA MET A 190 -0.34 3.15 8.52
C MET A 190 -0.49 2.64 9.95
N PHE A 191 -1.69 2.25 10.39
CA PHE A 191 -1.86 1.60 11.69
C PHE A 191 -1.00 0.34 11.83
N LEU A 192 -0.98 -0.51 10.80
CA LEU A 192 -0.19 -1.75 10.82
C LEU A 192 1.32 -1.50 10.78
N LEU A 193 1.77 -0.43 10.12
CA LEU A 193 3.19 -0.06 10.05
C LEU A 193 3.72 0.58 11.33
N LYS A 194 2.83 1.05 12.21
CA LYS A 194 3.23 1.59 13.52
C LYS A 194 3.88 0.49 14.34
N ASP A 195 5.01 0.81 14.96
CA ASP A 195 5.54 0.02 16.05
C ASP A 195 4.81 0.33 17.38
N LYS A 196 5.29 -0.28 18.47
CA LYS A 196 4.78 -0.07 19.83
C LYS A 196 4.85 1.38 20.30
N ASP A 197 5.79 2.16 19.76
CA ASP A 197 6.05 3.56 20.11
C ASP A 197 5.28 4.51 19.17
N LYS A 198 4.39 3.96 18.33
CA LYS A 198 3.56 4.65 17.34
C LYS A 198 4.38 5.33 16.23
N VAL A 199 5.59 4.83 16.00
CA VAL A 199 6.48 5.32 14.94
C VAL A 199 6.32 4.42 13.71
N VAL A 200 6.25 5.04 12.53
CA VAL A 200 6.22 4.35 11.24
C VAL A 200 7.60 4.47 10.61
N ASN A 201 8.21 3.34 10.29
CA ASN A 201 9.49 3.28 9.59
C ASN A 201 9.28 2.61 8.23
N ILE A 202 9.62 3.32 7.15
CA ILE A 202 9.42 2.88 5.77
C ILE A 202 10.74 3.01 5.02
N GLU A 203 11.19 1.90 4.45
CA GLU A 203 12.22 1.90 3.42
C GLU A 203 11.54 1.81 2.06
N MET A 204 11.77 2.81 1.21
CA MET A 204 11.13 2.94 -0.08
C MET A 204 12.16 3.15 -1.19
N PRO A 205 12.74 2.06 -1.73
CA PRO A 205 13.59 2.16 -2.91
C PRO A 205 12.75 2.60 -4.11
N ILE A 206 13.25 3.58 -4.86
CA ILE A 206 12.63 4.10 -6.07
C ILE A 206 13.65 3.96 -7.20
N GLU A 207 13.22 3.35 -8.30
CA GLU A 207 14.07 3.15 -9.48
C GLU A 207 13.22 3.29 -10.74
N GLY A 208 13.76 4.00 -11.73
CA GLY A 208 13.13 4.14 -13.03
C GLY A 208 13.72 5.32 -13.83
N PRO A 209 13.15 5.64 -14.99
CA PRO A 209 13.61 6.77 -15.79
C PRO A 209 13.37 8.09 -15.07
N VAL A 210 14.33 9.01 -15.16
CA VAL A 210 14.13 10.44 -14.95
C VAL A 210 13.33 10.91 -16.15
N GLY A 211 12.01 10.80 -16.05
CA GLY A 211 11.10 11.14 -17.14
C GLY A 211 11.33 12.56 -17.69
N GLU A 212 10.73 12.86 -18.84
CA GLU A 212 10.84 14.19 -19.47
C GLU A 212 10.17 15.31 -18.63
N SER A 213 9.38 14.95 -17.61
CA SER A 213 8.72 15.88 -16.69
C SER A 213 8.70 15.40 -15.23
N GLY A 214 8.68 16.33 -14.28
CA GLY A 214 8.58 16.00 -12.84
C GLY A 214 7.31 15.23 -12.44
N SER A 215 6.26 15.25 -13.28
CA SER A 215 5.02 14.50 -13.04
C SER A 215 5.21 12.97 -13.08
N GLU A 216 6.16 12.48 -13.89
CA GLU A 216 6.45 11.06 -14.01
C GLU A 216 7.15 10.52 -12.77
N ILE A 217 8.08 11.30 -12.21
CA ILE A 217 8.74 10.98 -10.94
C ILE A 217 7.73 10.96 -9.80
N GLY A 218 6.85 11.98 -9.72
CA GLY A 218 5.78 12.02 -8.72
C GLY A 218 4.86 10.80 -8.78
N LYS A 219 4.49 10.37 -9.99
CA LYS A 219 3.71 9.14 -10.20
C LYS A 219 4.46 7.90 -9.73
N MET A 220 5.75 7.78 -10.04
CA MET A 220 6.57 6.65 -9.60
C MET A 220 6.66 6.55 -8.07
N ILE A 221 6.84 7.69 -7.40
CA ILE A 221 6.84 7.78 -5.92
C ILE A 221 5.48 7.31 -5.38
N TRP A 222 4.39 7.83 -5.95
CA TRP A 222 3.02 7.48 -5.53
C TRP A 222 2.67 6.01 -5.76
N ASP A 223 3.02 5.45 -6.92
CA ASP A 223 2.78 4.04 -7.27
C ASP A 223 3.56 3.11 -6.32
N THR A 224 4.81 3.47 -6.00
CA THR A 224 5.64 2.73 -5.05
C THR A 224 5.02 2.76 -3.64
N PHE A 225 4.67 3.96 -3.15
CA PHE A 225 4.07 4.15 -1.84
C PHE A 225 2.71 3.44 -1.72
N SER A 226 1.81 3.64 -2.69
CA SER A 226 0.50 3.00 -2.70
C SER A 226 0.59 1.47 -2.78
N GLY A 227 1.52 0.93 -3.58
CA GLY A 227 1.82 -0.50 -3.65
C GLY A 227 2.27 -1.06 -2.30
N LEU A 228 3.12 -0.33 -1.57
CA LEU A 228 3.52 -0.69 -0.21
C LEU A 228 2.31 -0.76 0.73
N LEU A 229 1.46 0.27 0.73
CA LEU A 229 0.27 0.31 1.59
C LEU A 229 -0.71 -0.83 1.29
N VAL A 230 -0.97 -1.12 0.02
CA VAL A 230 -1.81 -2.26 -0.39
C VAL A 230 -1.22 -3.59 0.08
N LYS A 231 0.10 -3.76 -0.02
CA LYS A 231 0.80 -4.97 0.43
C LYS A 231 0.71 -5.15 1.95
N VAL A 232 0.83 -4.08 2.71
CA VAL A 232 0.66 -4.08 4.17
C VAL A 232 -0.77 -4.48 4.53
N ALA A 233 -1.76 -3.79 3.97
CA ALA A 233 -3.17 -4.02 4.26
C ALA A 233 -3.67 -5.40 3.82
N SER A 234 -3.11 -5.98 2.76
CA SER A 234 -3.43 -7.34 2.31
C SER A 234 -2.77 -8.44 3.16
N THR A 235 -1.76 -8.11 3.97
CA THR A 235 -1.05 -9.08 4.83
C THR A 235 -0.97 -8.62 6.30
N PRO A 236 -2.09 -8.23 6.92
CA PRO A 236 -2.10 -7.46 8.18
C PRO A 236 -1.45 -8.22 9.34
N PHE A 237 -1.67 -9.53 9.41
CA PHE A 237 -1.15 -10.38 10.48
C PHE A 237 0.37 -10.54 10.49
N LYS A 238 1.09 -10.17 9.42
CA LYS A 238 2.56 -10.11 9.46
C LYS A 238 3.05 -8.93 10.29
N PHE A 239 2.26 -7.86 10.35
CA PHE A 239 2.61 -6.60 10.98
C PHE A 239 2.12 -6.51 12.43
N ILE A 240 1.01 -7.18 12.77
CA ILE A 240 0.47 -7.18 14.15
C ILE A 240 1.46 -7.70 15.19
N GLY A 241 2.32 -8.66 14.81
CA GLY A 241 3.35 -9.15 15.70
C GLY A 241 4.29 -8.04 16.18
N ALA A 242 4.61 -7.07 15.30
CA ALA A 242 5.41 -5.89 15.64
C ALA A 242 4.64 -4.88 16.50
N VAL A 243 3.36 -4.63 16.19
CA VAL A 243 2.49 -3.72 16.95
C VAL A 243 2.38 -4.14 18.43
N LEU A 244 2.20 -5.44 18.69
CA LEU A 244 1.93 -5.97 20.04
C LEU A 244 3.10 -6.71 20.69
N ASN A 245 4.22 -6.88 19.98
CA ASN A 245 5.33 -7.76 20.37
C ASN A 245 4.89 -9.21 20.64
N VAL A 246 3.99 -9.75 19.80
CA VAL A 246 3.44 -11.11 19.90
C VAL A 246 3.69 -11.87 18.60
N PHE A 247 4.74 -12.69 18.55
CA PHE A 247 5.14 -13.43 17.35
C PHE A 247 4.75 -14.92 17.38
N ASP A 248 4.41 -15.45 18.55
CA ASP A 248 4.17 -16.89 18.77
C ASP A 248 2.70 -17.30 18.70
N THR A 249 1.79 -16.34 18.52
CA THR A 249 0.34 -16.56 18.60
C THR A 249 -0.30 -16.33 17.23
N ASP A 250 -0.74 -17.41 16.57
CA ASP A 250 -1.47 -17.31 15.29
C ASP A 250 -2.88 -16.79 15.54
N ILE A 251 -3.08 -15.48 15.48
CA ILE A 251 -4.41 -14.87 15.64
C ILE A 251 -5.23 -14.89 14.36
N LYS A 252 -4.75 -15.44 13.24
CA LYS A 252 -5.49 -15.41 11.97
C LYS A 252 -6.80 -16.19 12.06
N ARG A 253 -6.78 -17.30 12.82
CA ARG A 253 -7.89 -18.23 12.90
C ARG A 253 -7.96 -18.92 14.25
N ILE A 254 -9.17 -19.05 14.79
CA ILE A 254 -9.48 -19.87 15.96
C ILE A 254 -10.13 -21.16 15.46
N LYS A 255 -9.38 -22.28 15.50
CA LYS A 255 -9.80 -23.56 14.92
C LYS A 255 -10.45 -24.49 15.95
N TYR A 256 -11.42 -25.27 15.50
CA TYR A 256 -12.07 -26.35 16.25
C TYR A 256 -12.01 -27.66 15.48
N ASP A 257 -12.05 -28.77 16.20
CA ASP A 257 -12.42 -30.06 15.62
C ASP A 257 -13.96 -30.19 15.57
N TYR A 258 -14.47 -31.09 14.74
CA TYR A 258 -15.91 -31.18 14.43
C TYR A 258 -16.82 -31.34 15.65
N MET A 259 -16.36 -32.01 16.72
CA MET A 259 -17.11 -32.20 17.96
C MET A 259 -16.58 -31.33 19.12
N ASP A 260 -15.54 -30.53 18.89
CA ASP A 260 -14.93 -29.69 19.92
C ASP A 260 -15.66 -28.35 20.02
N THR A 261 -16.02 -27.99 21.25
CA THR A 261 -16.61 -26.69 21.63
C THR A 261 -15.81 -26.00 22.73
N THR A 262 -14.69 -26.61 23.15
CA THR A 262 -13.92 -26.19 24.32
C THR A 262 -13.21 -24.87 24.04
N LEU A 263 -13.32 -23.89 24.93
CA LEU A 263 -12.46 -22.73 24.90
C LEU A 263 -11.16 -23.04 25.65
N THR A 264 -10.14 -23.51 24.94
CA THR A 264 -8.84 -23.85 25.53
C THR A 264 -8.02 -22.60 25.86
N ALA A 265 -7.03 -22.74 26.74
CA ALA A 265 -6.10 -21.65 27.08
C ALA A 265 -5.41 -21.03 25.85
N HIS A 266 -5.15 -21.83 24.80
CA HIS A 266 -4.59 -21.31 23.55
C HIS A 266 -5.58 -20.38 22.84
N ARG A 267 -6.87 -20.76 22.75
CA ARG A 267 -7.92 -19.94 22.13
C ARG A 267 -8.19 -18.67 22.95
N GLN A 268 -8.13 -18.76 24.28
CA GLN A 268 -8.19 -17.59 25.17
C GLN A 268 -7.05 -16.61 24.88
N LYS A 269 -5.80 -17.10 24.79
CA LYS A 269 -4.64 -16.27 24.44
C LYS A 269 -4.82 -15.58 23.08
N GLN A 270 -5.40 -16.27 22.08
CA GLN A 270 -5.70 -15.65 20.78
C GLN A 270 -6.70 -14.48 20.94
N LEU A 271 -7.76 -14.65 21.73
CA LEU A 271 -8.74 -13.58 22.00
C LEU A 271 -8.12 -12.42 22.78
N ASP A 272 -7.25 -12.69 23.76
CA ASP A 272 -6.56 -11.65 24.52
C ASP A 272 -5.68 -10.77 23.62
N VAL A 273 -5.05 -11.35 22.60
CA VAL A 273 -4.28 -10.59 21.62
C VAL A 273 -5.18 -9.71 20.74
N LEU A 274 -6.37 -10.19 20.36
CA LEU A 274 -7.33 -9.37 19.62
C LEU A 274 -7.85 -8.20 20.46
N LEU A 275 -8.13 -8.45 21.75
CA LEU A 275 -8.54 -7.42 22.70
C LEU A 275 -7.45 -6.35 22.87
N LYS A 276 -6.17 -6.75 22.98
CA LYS A 276 -5.04 -5.81 22.99
C LYS A 276 -4.89 -5.04 21.69
N LEU A 277 -5.17 -5.70 20.55
CA LEU A 277 -5.09 -5.05 19.25
C LEU A 277 -6.13 -3.93 19.13
N GLU A 278 -7.35 -4.18 19.60
CA GLU A 278 -8.42 -3.18 19.72
C GLU A 278 -7.98 -1.98 20.57
N ASP A 279 -7.28 -2.21 21.70
CA ASP A 279 -6.84 -1.15 22.60
C ASP A 279 -5.79 -0.20 21.98
N HIS A 280 -5.09 -0.65 20.94
CA HIS A 280 -4.06 0.15 20.26
C HIS A 280 -4.64 1.17 19.27
N GLU A 281 -5.86 0.97 18.77
CA GLU A 281 -6.48 1.84 17.77
C GLU A 281 -8.00 1.79 17.90
N GLU A 282 -8.59 2.86 18.45
CA GLU A 282 -10.03 2.98 18.72
C GLU A 282 -10.90 2.84 17.45
N GLU A 283 -10.32 3.18 16.30
CA GLU A 283 -10.97 3.07 15.00
C GLU A 283 -10.81 1.69 14.34
N LEU A 284 -10.11 0.76 14.99
CA LEU A 284 -9.99 -0.61 14.49
C LEU A 284 -11.29 -1.37 14.73
N LYS A 285 -11.72 -2.11 13.70
CA LYS A 285 -12.80 -3.08 13.77
C LYS A 285 -12.24 -4.48 13.56
N ILE A 286 -12.70 -5.42 14.38
CA ILE A 286 -12.28 -6.83 14.32
C ILE A 286 -13.51 -7.70 14.12
N ASP A 287 -13.56 -8.44 13.02
CA ASP A 287 -14.67 -9.35 12.73
C ASP A 287 -14.17 -10.81 12.79
N LEU A 288 -14.83 -11.64 13.58
CA LEU A 288 -14.63 -13.08 13.71
C LEU A 288 -15.70 -13.81 12.89
N ILE A 289 -15.34 -14.23 11.67
CA ILE A 289 -16.29 -14.89 10.77
C ILE A 289 -16.16 -16.40 10.91
N TYR A 290 -17.24 -17.06 11.31
CA TYR A 290 -17.30 -18.50 11.46
C TYR A 290 -17.60 -19.19 10.14
N TYR A 291 -16.70 -20.11 9.78
CA TYR A 291 -16.82 -20.98 8.61
C TYR A 291 -16.80 -22.44 9.03
N LYS A 292 -17.59 -23.25 8.34
CA LYS A 292 -17.58 -24.71 8.46
C LYS A 292 -18.05 -25.37 7.18
N ASP A 293 -17.53 -26.55 6.90
CA ASP A 293 -18.14 -27.45 5.93
C ASP A 293 -19.33 -28.15 6.59
N SER A 294 -20.53 -27.78 6.17
CA SER A 294 -21.77 -28.30 6.76
C SER A 294 -21.99 -29.78 6.45
N LEU A 295 -21.50 -30.28 5.31
CA LEU A 295 -21.65 -31.69 4.97
C LEU A 295 -20.69 -32.55 5.78
N LEU A 296 -19.42 -32.15 5.85
CA LEU A 296 -18.41 -32.88 6.61
C LEU A 296 -18.73 -32.90 8.10
N GLU A 297 -19.20 -31.80 8.67
CA GLU A 297 -19.61 -31.80 10.08
C GLU A 297 -20.79 -32.74 10.34
N ARG A 298 -21.81 -32.74 9.45
CA ARG A 298 -22.95 -33.67 9.56
C ARG A 298 -22.51 -35.14 9.45
N GLN A 299 -21.52 -35.44 8.60
CA GLN A 299 -20.95 -36.79 8.50
C GLN A 299 -20.29 -37.23 9.80
N GLU A 300 -19.54 -36.35 10.46
CA GLU A 300 -18.89 -36.64 11.74
C GLU A 300 -19.89 -36.79 12.88
N ILE A 301 -20.92 -35.93 12.92
CA ILE A 301 -22.03 -36.04 13.88
C ILE A 301 -22.78 -37.36 13.67
N ALA A 302 -23.11 -37.73 12.42
CA ALA A 302 -23.78 -38.98 12.13
C ALA A 302 -22.95 -40.20 12.54
N LYS A 303 -21.62 -40.16 12.29
CA LYS A 303 -20.70 -41.19 12.78
C LYS A 303 -20.73 -41.30 14.30
N TYR A 304 -20.71 -40.18 15.02
CA TYR A 304 -20.81 -40.14 16.48
C TYR A 304 -22.11 -40.76 17.00
N LEU A 305 -23.27 -40.30 16.50
CA LEU A 305 -24.59 -40.76 16.94
C LEU A 305 -24.80 -42.26 16.66
N VAL A 306 -24.42 -42.73 15.47
CA VAL A 306 -24.53 -44.15 15.10
C VAL A 306 -23.57 -45.00 15.93
N ALA A 307 -22.35 -44.52 16.19
CA ALA A 307 -21.41 -45.22 17.07
C ALA A 307 -21.97 -45.37 18.49
N GLU A 308 -22.60 -44.33 19.03
CA GLU A 308 -23.28 -44.38 20.33
C GLU A 308 -24.43 -45.38 20.32
N GLN A 309 -25.32 -45.31 19.33
CA GLN A 309 -26.46 -46.23 19.16
C GLN A 309 -26.02 -47.70 19.06
N LEU A 310 -24.90 -47.97 18.39
CA LEU A 310 -24.36 -49.32 18.20
C LEU A 310 -23.41 -49.77 19.33
N GLY A 311 -23.21 -48.94 20.36
CA GLY A 311 -22.34 -49.22 21.51
C GLY A 311 -20.86 -49.29 21.17
N VAL A 312 -20.42 -48.59 20.11
CA VAL A 312 -19.03 -48.52 19.66
C VAL A 312 -18.37 -47.31 20.31
N LYS A 313 -17.78 -47.52 21.50
CA LYS A 313 -17.01 -46.47 22.16
C LYS A 313 -15.71 -46.15 21.41
N GLU A 314 -15.45 -44.87 21.22
CA GLU A 314 -14.17 -44.35 20.76
C GLU A 314 -13.05 -44.75 21.75
N LYS A 315 -11.87 -45.10 21.22
CA LYS A 315 -10.69 -45.51 21.99
C LYS A 315 -9.46 -44.81 21.41
N LYS A 316 -8.35 -44.80 22.16
CA LYS A 316 -7.05 -44.22 21.75
C LYS A 316 -6.54 -44.61 20.35
N ASN A 317 -7.00 -45.71 19.76
CA ASN A 317 -6.64 -46.12 18.41
C ASN A 317 -7.83 -45.92 17.47
N TYR A 318 -7.72 -44.88 16.63
CA TYR A 318 -8.77 -44.44 15.71
C TYR A 318 -9.06 -45.47 14.61
N ASP A 319 -8.04 -46.04 13.96
CA ASP A 319 -8.23 -47.06 12.91
C ASP A 319 -9.03 -48.27 13.40
N LYS A 320 -8.78 -48.70 14.65
CA LYS A 320 -9.50 -49.81 15.26
C LYS A 320 -10.94 -49.42 15.62
N TYR A 321 -11.17 -48.18 16.00
CA TYR A 321 -12.51 -47.64 16.22
C TYR A 321 -13.30 -47.65 14.90
N GLU A 322 -12.73 -47.09 13.84
CA GLU A 322 -13.38 -46.96 12.54
C GLU A 322 -13.72 -48.33 11.93
N LYS A 323 -12.77 -49.28 11.94
CA LYS A 323 -13.00 -50.66 11.48
C LYS A 323 -14.14 -51.36 12.23
N ARG A 324 -14.25 -51.12 13.55
CA ARG A 324 -15.33 -51.70 14.37
C ARG A 324 -16.68 -51.07 14.04
N LEU A 325 -16.71 -49.74 13.87
CA LEU A 325 -17.91 -49.02 13.49
C LEU A 325 -18.40 -49.47 12.12
N ARG A 326 -17.53 -49.46 11.11
CA ARG A 326 -17.81 -49.94 9.74
C ARG A 326 -18.46 -51.33 9.74
N LYS A 327 -17.84 -52.29 10.42
CA LYS A 327 -18.39 -53.66 10.52
C LYS A 327 -19.79 -53.72 11.15
N ARG A 328 -20.12 -52.82 12.09
CA ARG A 328 -21.45 -52.76 12.71
C ARG A 328 -22.46 -52.09 11.78
N VAL A 329 -22.07 -51.02 11.10
CA VAL A 329 -22.88 -50.28 10.13
C VAL A 329 -23.25 -51.15 8.92
N GLU A 330 -22.28 -51.85 8.33
CA GLU A 330 -22.50 -52.76 7.20
C GLU A 330 -23.49 -53.88 7.54
N ARG A 331 -23.41 -54.41 8.77
CA ARG A 331 -24.38 -55.40 9.26
C ARG A 331 -25.79 -54.84 9.41
N GLN A 332 -25.91 -53.59 9.84
CA GLN A 332 -27.19 -52.92 10.01
C GLN A 332 -27.85 -52.62 8.65
N LEU A 333 -27.07 -52.14 7.67
CA LEU A 333 -27.55 -51.81 6.33
C LEU A 333 -27.64 -53.01 5.39
N LYS A 334 -27.02 -54.14 5.74
CA LYS A 334 -26.87 -55.32 4.87
C LYS A 334 -26.24 -54.97 3.51
N SER A 335 -25.31 -54.01 3.51
CA SER A 335 -24.62 -53.49 2.33
C SER A 335 -23.25 -52.94 2.74
N ASP A 336 -22.26 -53.13 1.89
CA ASP A 336 -20.87 -52.69 2.03
C ASP A 336 -20.42 -51.74 0.90
N THR A 337 -21.35 -51.29 0.05
CA THR A 337 -21.03 -50.46 -1.12
C THR A 337 -20.88 -48.98 -0.81
N LEU A 338 -21.40 -48.51 0.32
CA LEU A 338 -21.32 -47.11 0.74
C LEU A 338 -20.03 -46.84 1.49
N SER A 339 -19.54 -45.60 1.39
CA SER A 339 -18.53 -45.11 2.34
C SER A 339 -19.08 -45.14 3.78
N LEU A 340 -18.18 -45.10 4.78
CA LEU A 340 -18.62 -45.12 6.18
C LEU A 340 -19.45 -43.88 6.52
N GLU A 341 -19.04 -42.73 5.99
CA GLU A 341 -19.68 -41.43 6.15
C GLU A 341 -21.12 -41.46 5.60
N GLU A 342 -21.30 -41.91 4.35
CA GLU A 342 -22.63 -42.03 3.73
C GLU A 342 -23.52 -43.05 4.45
N ALA A 343 -22.93 -44.16 4.87
CA ALA A 343 -23.63 -45.21 5.59
C ALA A 343 -24.12 -44.70 6.97
N CYS A 344 -23.30 -43.94 7.69
CA CYS A 344 -23.69 -43.32 8.95
C CYS A 344 -24.73 -42.22 8.75
N LEU A 345 -24.57 -41.36 7.74
CA LEU A 345 -25.59 -40.34 7.39
C LEU A 345 -26.95 -40.96 7.09
N ARG A 346 -27.00 -42.15 6.47
CA ARG A 346 -28.24 -42.86 6.16
C ARG A 346 -28.88 -43.51 7.39
N LEU A 347 -28.07 -43.92 8.37
CA LEU A 347 -28.54 -44.57 9.59
C LEU A 347 -28.93 -43.58 10.68
N ALA A 348 -28.25 -42.44 10.75
CA ALA A 348 -28.52 -41.40 11.73
C ALA A 348 -29.87 -40.74 11.46
N ASP A 349 -30.57 -40.37 12.54
CA ASP A 349 -31.75 -39.53 12.44
C ASP A 349 -31.36 -38.13 11.99
N ARG A 350 -31.98 -37.65 10.91
CA ARG A 350 -31.59 -36.38 10.28
C ARG A 350 -31.84 -35.18 11.19
N GLU A 351 -32.97 -35.17 11.89
CA GLU A 351 -33.34 -34.09 12.81
C GLU A 351 -32.30 -34.00 13.94
N SER A 352 -31.95 -35.14 14.55
CA SER A 352 -30.91 -35.23 15.58
C SER A 352 -29.54 -34.74 15.10
N VAL A 353 -29.15 -35.07 13.86
CA VAL A 353 -27.88 -34.59 13.27
C VAL A 353 -27.91 -33.07 13.08
N ASP A 354 -29.00 -32.54 12.54
CA ASP A 354 -29.15 -31.11 12.24
C ASP A 354 -29.21 -30.29 13.56
N GLU A 355 -29.92 -30.79 14.58
CA GLU A 355 -29.95 -30.21 15.93
C GLU A 355 -28.59 -30.20 16.60
N MET A 356 -27.86 -31.33 16.58
CA MET A 356 -26.54 -31.41 17.18
C MET A 356 -25.54 -30.47 16.50
N SER A 357 -25.63 -30.31 15.17
CA SER A 357 -24.81 -29.35 14.42
C SER A 357 -25.09 -27.91 14.87
N ALA A 358 -26.36 -27.54 15.03
CA ALA A 358 -26.75 -26.23 15.54
C ALA A 358 -26.30 -25.99 16.98
N MET A 359 -26.36 -27.02 17.83
CA MET A 359 -25.88 -26.95 19.22
C MET A 359 -24.36 -26.74 19.28
N LEU A 360 -23.58 -27.43 18.44
CA LEU A 360 -22.12 -27.27 18.38
C LEU A 360 -21.73 -25.85 17.93
N ASP A 361 -22.40 -25.31 16.91
CA ASP A 361 -22.19 -23.93 16.47
C ASP A 361 -22.49 -22.94 17.61
N SER A 362 -23.67 -23.07 18.23
CA SER A 362 -24.11 -22.21 19.32
C SER A 362 -23.12 -22.23 20.49
N ALA A 363 -22.66 -23.42 20.88
CA ALA A 363 -21.69 -23.59 21.96
C ALA A 363 -20.35 -22.90 21.65
N ARG A 364 -19.83 -23.03 20.42
CA ARG A 364 -18.59 -22.36 19.99
C ARG A 364 -18.75 -20.83 20.05
N PHE A 365 -19.83 -20.30 19.47
CA PHE A 365 -20.12 -18.86 19.50
C PHE A 365 -20.25 -18.31 20.92
N GLN A 366 -21.06 -18.96 21.76
CA GLN A 366 -21.27 -18.54 23.14
C GLN A 366 -19.98 -18.61 23.95
N SER A 367 -19.13 -19.62 23.72
CA SER A 367 -17.86 -19.72 24.44
C SER A 367 -16.95 -18.51 24.19
N LEU A 368 -16.83 -18.05 22.93
CA LEU A 368 -16.05 -16.86 22.57
C LEU A 368 -16.72 -15.59 23.11
N ARG A 369 -18.02 -15.42 22.86
CA ARG A 369 -18.76 -14.22 23.29
C ARG A 369 -18.69 -14.05 24.81
N ASN A 370 -18.93 -15.11 25.58
CA ASN A 370 -18.86 -15.06 27.04
C ASN A 370 -17.46 -14.71 27.54
N TYR A 371 -16.41 -15.22 26.88
CA TYR A 371 -15.04 -14.86 27.22
C TYR A 371 -14.77 -13.38 26.98
N LEU A 372 -15.10 -12.85 25.80
CA LEU A 372 -14.91 -11.44 25.47
C LEU A 372 -15.62 -10.52 26.46
N VAL A 373 -16.89 -10.82 26.77
CA VAL A 373 -17.70 -10.08 27.76
C VAL A 373 -17.12 -10.21 29.18
N SER A 374 -16.52 -11.35 29.53
CA SER A 374 -15.85 -11.51 30.83
C SER A 374 -14.60 -10.67 30.99
N GLN A 375 -13.96 -10.29 29.87
CA GLN A 375 -12.74 -9.46 29.88
C GLN A 375 -13.05 -7.96 29.86
N ARG A 376 -14.16 -7.53 29.22
CA ARG A 376 -14.59 -6.13 29.13
C ARG A 376 -16.08 -5.99 28.83
N ASP A 377 -16.67 -4.89 29.28
CA ASP A 377 -18.11 -4.61 29.10
C ASP A 377 -18.51 -4.39 27.63
N THR A 378 -17.62 -3.81 26.82
CA THR A 378 -17.85 -3.50 25.40
C THR A 378 -16.62 -3.82 24.57
N THR A 379 -16.83 -4.28 23.33
CA THR A 379 -15.75 -4.56 22.36
C THR A 379 -16.25 -4.37 20.92
N GLU A 380 -15.35 -3.95 20.05
CA GLU A 380 -15.47 -3.87 18.60
C GLU A 380 -15.11 -5.21 17.91
N ILE A 381 -14.91 -6.27 18.70
CA ILE A 381 -14.77 -7.65 18.22
C ILE A 381 -16.17 -8.24 18.00
N HIS A 382 -16.57 -8.33 16.74
CA HIS A 382 -17.88 -8.84 16.35
C HIS A 382 -17.79 -10.29 15.87
N LEU A 383 -18.79 -11.11 16.20
CA LEU A 383 -18.86 -12.51 15.74
C LEU A 383 -19.95 -12.65 14.70
N TYR A 384 -19.63 -13.33 13.60
CA TYR A 384 -20.55 -13.51 12.49
C TYR A 384 -20.57 -14.95 11.99
N MET A 385 -21.75 -15.43 11.62
CA MET A 385 -21.88 -16.65 10.82
C MET A 385 -21.63 -16.32 9.35
N SER A 386 -20.82 -17.12 8.67
CA SER A 386 -20.72 -17.02 7.21
C SER A 386 -22.04 -17.43 6.54
N LYS A 387 -22.30 -16.88 5.36
CA LYS A 387 -23.35 -17.39 4.47
C LYS A 387 -22.99 -18.80 4.03
N ILE A 388 -23.98 -19.67 3.90
CA ILE A 388 -23.80 -21.06 3.46
C ILE A 388 -23.05 -21.12 2.11
N SER A 389 -23.33 -20.18 1.20
CA SER A 389 -22.70 -20.07 -0.12
C SER A 389 -21.29 -19.47 -0.11
N ALA A 390 -20.72 -19.13 1.04
CA ALA A 390 -19.37 -18.60 1.10
C ALA A 390 -18.35 -19.68 0.71
N PRO A 391 -17.43 -19.42 -0.24
CA PRO A 391 -16.48 -20.42 -0.73
C PRO A 391 -15.54 -20.92 0.38
N ASN A 392 -15.32 -20.10 1.41
CA ASN A 392 -14.47 -20.47 2.56
C ASN A 392 -15.08 -21.56 3.47
N ASN A 393 -16.31 -22.02 3.21
CA ASN A 393 -16.94 -23.14 3.92
C ASN A 393 -16.46 -24.51 3.44
N GLU A 394 -16.04 -24.64 2.17
CA GLU A 394 -15.75 -25.95 1.58
C GLU A 394 -14.44 -26.57 2.11
N GLU A 395 -14.50 -27.87 2.43
CA GLU A 395 -13.36 -28.67 2.90
C GLU A 395 -12.70 -28.13 4.18
N ARG A 396 -13.47 -27.43 5.03
CA ARG A 396 -12.97 -26.83 6.27
C ARG A 396 -13.61 -27.43 7.52
N LYS A 397 -12.74 -27.76 8.48
CA LYS A 397 -13.14 -27.89 9.89
C LYS A 397 -13.67 -26.55 10.43
N PRO A 398 -14.54 -26.58 11.45
CA PRO A 398 -15.10 -25.38 12.05
C PRO A 398 -14.02 -24.42 12.56
N ARG A 399 -14.14 -23.14 12.23
CA ARG A 399 -13.17 -22.12 12.65
C ARG A 399 -13.74 -20.71 12.54
N PHE A 400 -13.23 -19.81 13.37
CA PHE A 400 -13.41 -18.37 13.19
C PHE A 400 -12.18 -17.83 12.45
N GLU A 401 -12.38 -17.13 11.33
CA GLU A 401 -11.33 -16.37 10.65
C GLU A 401 -11.42 -14.91 11.08
N VAL A 402 -10.27 -14.33 11.41
CA VAL A 402 -10.18 -12.93 11.83
C VAL A 402 -10.08 -12.04 10.60
N LYS A 403 -10.92 -11.01 10.56
CA LYS A 403 -10.89 -9.91 9.60
C LYS A 403 -10.67 -8.61 10.34
N LEU A 404 -9.88 -7.73 9.74
CA LEU A 404 -9.43 -6.48 10.32
C LEU A 404 -9.65 -5.37 9.31
N GLY A 405 -10.00 -4.19 9.80
CA GLY A 405 -10.14 -2.99 8.99
C GLY A 405 -10.45 -1.80 9.89
N MET A 406 -10.40 -0.60 9.32
CA MET A 406 -10.86 0.60 10.03
C MET A 406 -12.39 0.66 10.03
N LYS A 407 -13.00 1.27 11.05
CA LYS A 407 -14.46 1.44 11.15
C LYS A 407 -15.05 2.16 9.93
N ASP A 408 -14.30 3.09 9.36
CA ASP A 408 -14.68 3.84 8.15
C ASP A 408 -14.42 3.05 6.84
N ASP A 409 -13.73 1.90 6.91
CA ASP A 409 -13.47 1.02 5.79
C ASP A 409 -14.43 -0.17 5.80
N PHE A 410 -15.23 -0.33 4.75
CA PHE A 410 -16.22 -1.41 4.63
C PHE A 410 -15.56 -2.80 4.67
N ILE A 411 -15.76 -3.56 5.76
CA ILE A 411 -15.42 -5.00 5.80
C ILE A 411 -16.58 -5.81 5.19
N GLU A 412 -16.23 -6.76 4.33
CA GLU A 412 -17.10 -7.55 3.43
C GLU A 412 -18.45 -8.00 4.01
N GLU A 413 -19.50 -7.22 3.78
CA GLU A 413 -20.88 -7.64 4.08
C GLU A 413 -21.37 -8.79 3.19
N LYS A 414 -20.70 -9.01 2.05
CA LYS A 414 -21.17 -9.90 0.99
C LYS A 414 -21.27 -11.36 1.46
N TYR A 415 -20.45 -11.78 2.42
CA TYR A 415 -20.33 -13.19 2.85
C TYR A 415 -20.78 -13.44 4.29
N ILE A 416 -21.30 -12.43 4.98
CA ILE A 416 -21.74 -12.51 6.37
C ILE A 416 -23.27 -12.62 6.43
N ASN A 417 -23.78 -13.51 7.28
CA ASN A 417 -25.19 -13.48 7.64
C ASN A 417 -25.39 -12.48 8.78
N LYS A 418 -25.90 -11.28 8.47
CA LYS A 418 -26.31 -10.27 9.44
C LYS A 418 -27.64 -10.65 10.11
N GLY A 419 -27.73 -11.87 10.66
CA GLY A 419 -28.82 -12.22 11.55
C GLY A 419 -28.74 -11.29 12.77
N LYS A 420 -29.87 -10.67 13.15
CA LYS A 420 -29.95 -9.85 14.37
C LYS A 420 -29.50 -10.68 15.57
N ASP A 421 -28.67 -10.06 16.40
CA ASP A 421 -28.18 -10.58 17.68
C ASP A 421 -29.22 -11.31 18.53
#